data_AF-A0A426Y2U2-F1
#
_entry.id   AF-A0A426Y2U2-F1
#
_cell.length_a   1.000
_cell.length_b   1.000
_cell.length_c   1.000
_cell.angle_alpha   90.00
_cell.angle_beta   90.00
_cell.angle_gamma   90.00
#
_symmetry.space_group_name_H-M   'P 1'
#
loop_
_entity.id
_entity.type
_entity.pdbx_description
1 polymer ?
#
loop_
_entity_poly.entity_id
_entity_poly.type
_entity_poly.pdbx_seq_one_letter_code
_entity_poly.pdbx_strand_id
1 'polypeptide(L)'
;MSLRKRQRVGSSGDLSSLDGALAEERSSPSQFRSPAFDPGGFNDPSFSDVLLHLQFDPDPDAPLTCLDLHVQSAALCRSHYFAALLSDRWQRPSASSGDAIPHRVTFKIPRDDDRHRQGPFDAHVAVIRLLHTLDFSGAVASVTDVLEMMPVALELLFEDCVRACVRFLEAMPWTEEEEERVLKLIPFLGEEESRELVARVSPMVAASGDWKSMSEEMLHGLIDVAIRRHPNVATVKAFVAKILKDFPYRGTVQRVLDQAFLSSLETVKDYLGKYASPDVRVAEDSDEREAIQRLNLHAVMSNLKHFHWLVERIIEVRVADTAVREWSEQEALAADLMKTFRDDTWKNIAPGLPLLVTRCSYRLADAVASGATLAPRQVCLS
;
A
#
# COMPACT_ATOMS: atom_id res chain seq x y z
N MET A 1 -8.39 35.76 54.21
CA MET A 1 -8.66 34.30 54.28
C MET A 1 -7.54 33.57 53.58
N SER A 2 -6.97 32.59 54.26
CA SER A 2 -5.65 31.99 54.00
C SER A 2 -5.73 30.87 52.95
N LEU A 3 -4.84 30.92 51.95
CA LEU A 3 -4.67 29.86 50.94
C LEU A 3 -3.66 28.82 51.47
N ARG A 4 -4.12 27.60 51.75
CA ARG A 4 -3.25 26.46 52.09
C ARG A 4 -2.75 25.78 50.83
N LYS A 5 -1.43 25.90 50.63
CA LYS A 5 -0.60 25.15 49.69
C LYS A 5 -0.42 23.70 50.22
N ARG A 6 -0.67 22.68 49.40
CA ARG A 6 -0.23 21.30 49.68
C ARG A 6 0.80 20.88 48.63
N GLN A 7 1.99 20.62 49.14
CA GLN A 7 3.19 20.13 48.48
C GLN A 7 3.24 18.62 48.70
N ARG A 8 3.52 17.82 47.66
CA ARG A 8 3.82 16.39 47.81
C ARG A 8 5.27 16.13 47.41
N VAL A 9 5.95 15.53 48.37
CA VAL A 9 7.37 15.21 48.49
C VAL A 9 7.72 14.04 47.57
N GLY A 10 8.85 14.18 46.86
CA GLY A 10 9.53 13.08 46.18
C GLY A 10 10.26 12.19 47.18
N SER A 11 10.33 10.89 46.88
CA SER A 11 11.07 9.92 47.66
C SER A 11 12.02 9.20 46.71
N SER A 12 13.32 9.43 46.92
CA SER A 12 14.43 8.69 46.34
C SER A 12 14.79 7.51 47.24
N GLY A 13 15.25 6.43 46.62
CA GLY A 13 15.97 5.32 47.27
C GLY A 13 15.91 4.09 46.37
N ASP A 14 16.87 3.17 46.34
CA ASP A 14 18.30 3.24 46.64
C ASP A 14 18.89 1.99 45.95
N LEU A 15 20.03 2.17 45.30
CA LEU A 15 21.17 1.24 45.16
C LEU A 15 20.89 -0.28 45.08
N SER A 16 20.94 -0.85 43.87
CA SER A 16 21.15 -2.28 43.64
C SER A 16 22.64 -2.58 43.40
N SER A 17 23.24 -3.34 44.32
CA SER A 17 24.53 -4.02 44.15
C SER A 17 24.30 -5.51 44.39
N LEU A 18 24.60 -6.36 43.42
CA LEU A 18 24.90 -7.78 43.64
C LEU A 18 25.74 -8.29 42.46
N ASP A 19 27.02 -8.47 42.76
CA ASP A 19 28.02 -9.18 41.97
C ASP A 19 27.57 -10.61 41.63
N GLY A 20 27.84 -11.01 40.39
CA GLY A 20 27.73 -12.38 39.91
C GLY A 20 28.76 -12.61 38.82
N ALA A 21 29.97 -12.99 39.24
CA ALA A 21 31.08 -13.33 38.36
C ALA A 21 30.76 -14.56 37.49
N LEU A 22 30.88 -14.41 36.17
CA LEU A 22 31.00 -15.53 35.25
C LEU A 22 32.24 -15.33 34.36
N ALA A 23 33.07 -16.37 34.37
CA ALA A 23 34.39 -16.43 33.76
C ALA A 23 34.34 -16.25 32.24
N GLU A 24 35.34 -15.53 31.73
CA GLU A 24 35.69 -15.46 30.31
C GLU A 24 36.14 -16.84 29.81
N GLU A 25 35.36 -17.48 28.95
CA GLU A 25 35.87 -18.48 28.01
C GLU A 25 36.04 -17.85 26.63
N ARG A 26 37.31 -17.69 26.24
CA ARG A 26 37.74 -17.19 24.94
C ARG A 26 37.31 -18.15 23.84
N SER A 27 36.39 -17.68 22.99
CA SER A 27 35.96 -18.36 21.77
C SER A 27 37.10 -18.37 20.73
N SER A 28 37.51 -19.56 20.31
CA SER A 28 38.31 -19.77 19.09
C SER A 28 37.37 -19.98 17.89
N PRO A 29 37.78 -19.66 16.65
CA PRO A 29 36.86 -19.55 15.52
C PRO A 29 36.33 -20.93 15.07
N SER A 30 35.02 -21.00 14.89
CA SER A 30 34.22 -22.15 14.51
C SER A 30 34.70 -22.76 13.19
N GLN A 31 35.19 -24.00 13.27
CA GLN A 31 35.33 -24.89 12.11
C GLN A 31 33.93 -25.28 11.63
N PHE A 32 33.78 -25.37 10.30
CA PHE A 32 32.57 -25.82 9.59
C PHE A 32 31.88 -26.97 10.32
N ARG A 33 30.66 -26.70 10.81
CA ARG A 33 29.82 -27.70 11.45
C ARG A 33 29.19 -28.55 10.35
N SER A 34 29.74 -29.73 10.10
CA SER A 34 29.12 -30.73 9.22
C SER A 34 27.69 -31.00 9.69
N PRO A 35 26.68 -31.03 8.78
CA PRO A 35 25.32 -31.31 9.18
C PRO A 35 25.23 -32.73 9.78
N ALA A 36 24.58 -32.84 10.94
CA ALA A 36 24.38 -34.11 11.63
C ALA A 36 23.54 -35.09 10.79
N PHE A 37 23.77 -36.37 11.04
CA PHE A 37 23.14 -37.51 10.37
C PHE A 37 21.62 -37.51 10.61
N ASP A 38 20.84 -37.33 9.54
CA ASP A 38 19.38 -37.45 9.57
C ASP A 38 18.97 -38.88 9.15
N PRO A 39 18.05 -39.55 9.85
CA PRO A 39 17.57 -40.89 9.51
C PRO A 39 16.74 -40.96 8.20
N GLY A 40 16.68 -39.86 7.44
CA GLY A 40 15.96 -39.71 6.16
C GLY A 40 16.85 -39.64 4.91
N GLY A 41 18.16 -39.92 5.02
CA GLY A 41 19.05 -40.03 3.85
C GLY A 41 19.39 -38.72 3.14
N PHE A 42 19.12 -37.56 3.75
CA PHE A 42 19.56 -36.26 3.22
C PHE A 42 21.08 -36.15 3.32
N ASN A 43 21.72 -35.81 2.20
CA ASN A 43 23.17 -35.74 2.04
C ASN A 43 23.91 -37.07 2.28
N ASP A 44 23.22 -38.22 2.15
CA ASP A 44 23.83 -39.55 2.15
C ASP A 44 24.02 -40.04 0.70
N PRO A 45 25.26 -40.26 0.23
CA PRO A 45 25.51 -40.74 -1.12
C PRO A 45 24.89 -42.12 -1.41
N SER A 46 24.68 -42.93 -0.37
CA SER A 46 24.20 -44.31 -0.49
C SER A 46 22.73 -44.37 -0.94
N PHE A 47 21.96 -43.33 -0.67
CA PHE A 47 20.52 -43.25 -0.95
C PHE A 47 20.17 -42.15 -1.95
N SER A 48 21.17 -41.45 -2.50
CA SER A 48 20.99 -40.34 -3.44
C SER A 48 21.12 -40.79 -4.89
N ASP A 49 20.27 -40.27 -5.77
CA ASP A 49 20.31 -40.44 -7.21
C ASP A 49 20.61 -39.12 -7.96
N VAL A 50 20.61 -37.99 -7.24
CA VAL A 50 20.90 -36.65 -7.76
C VAL A 50 22.02 -36.00 -6.94
N LEU A 51 23.00 -35.43 -7.64
CA LEU A 51 24.00 -34.54 -7.05
C LEU A 51 23.62 -33.09 -7.37
N LEU A 52 23.11 -32.37 -6.37
CA LEU A 52 22.71 -30.99 -6.50
C LEU A 52 23.90 -30.07 -6.18
N HIS A 53 24.43 -29.44 -7.22
CA HIS A 53 25.54 -28.49 -7.16
C HIS A 53 25.00 -27.07 -7.01
N LEU A 54 25.06 -26.51 -5.80
CA LEU A 54 24.74 -25.12 -5.54
C LEU A 54 25.95 -24.26 -5.88
N GLN A 55 25.76 -23.28 -6.76
CA GLN A 55 26.79 -22.34 -7.17
C GLN A 55 26.38 -20.94 -6.77
N PHE A 56 27.12 -20.33 -5.85
CA PHE A 56 26.99 -18.92 -5.55
C PHE A 56 28.03 -18.15 -6.35
N ASP A 57 27.60 -17.04 -6.96
CA ASP A 57 28.48 -16.15 -7.71
C ASP A 57 28.89 -15.00 -6.80
N PRO A 58 30.09 -14.99 -6.19
CA PRO A 58 30.57 -13.87 -5.39
C PRO A 58 31.12 -12.76 -6.31
N ASP A 59 31.89 -11.82 -5.75
CA ASP A 59 32.40 -10.67 -6.52
C ASP A 59 33.20 -11.10 -7.75
N PRO A 60 33.26 -10.28 -8.83
CA PRO A 60 34.02 -10.67 -10.01
C PRO A 60 35.49 -10.96 -9.70
N ASP A 61 35.98 -10.49 -8.54
CA ASP A 61 37.33 -10.71 -8.02
C ASP A 61 37.44 -11.86 -6.98
N ALA A 62 36.34 -12.53 -6.63
CA ALA A 62 36.29 -13.62 -5.64
C ALA A 62 36.06 -14.99 -6.32
N PRO A 63 36.67 -16.07 -5.80
CA PRO A 63 36.45 -17.40 -6.35
C PRO A 63 35.01 -17.86 -6.10
N LEU A 64 34.38 -18.44 -7.13
CA LEU A 64 33.06 -19.07 -7.04
C LEU A 64 33.00 -20.00 -5.81
N THR A 65 32.00 -19.81 -4.97
CA THR A 65 31.73 -20.72 -3.86
C THR A 65 30.69 -21.74 -4.32
N CYS A 66 30.92 -23.00 -3.97
CA CYS A 66 30.04 -24.08 -4.37
C CYS A 66 29.83 -25.08 -3.24
N LEU A 67 28.65 -25.68 -3.21
CA LEU A 67 28.26 -26.72 -2.26
C LEU A 67 27.56 -27.85 -3.01
N ASP A 68 28.05 -29.07 -2.83
CA ASP A 68 27.44 -30.28 -3.37
C ASP A 68 26.56 -30.96 -2.32
N LEU A 69 25.33 -31.27 -2.69
CA LEU A 69 24.35 -31.96 -1.85
C LEU A 69 23.89 -33.26 -2.53
N HIS A 70 23.99 -34.36 -1.78
CA HIS A 70 23.44 -35.66 -2.20
C HIS A 70 21.95 -35.72 -1.84
N VAL A 71 21.08 -35.74 -2.86
CA VAL A 71 19.63 -35.62 -2.69
C VAL A 71 18.88 -36.65 -3.54
N GLN A 72 17.61 -36.88 -3.17
CA GLN A 72 16.74 -37.82 -3.87
C GLN A 72 15.84 -37.07 -4.86
N SER A 73 15.80 -37.53 -6.12
CA SER A 73 14.92 -36.98 -7.16
C SER A 73 13.46 -36.97 -6.71
N ALA A 74 12.99 -38.04 -6.06
CA ALA A 74 11.64 -38.17 -5.53
C ALA A 74 11.29 -37.08 -4.50
N ALA A 75 12.25 -36.68 -3.66
CA ALA A 75 12.07 -35.59 -2.71
C ALA A 75 12.08 -34.23 -3.41
N LEU A 76 13.02 -34.02 -4.34
CA LEU A 76 13.10 -32.77 -5.12
C LEU A 76 11.82 -32.51 -5.93
N CYS A 77 11.22 -33.55 -6.52
CA CYS A 77 9.98 -33.45 -7.30
C CYS A 77 8.75 -32.94 -6.52
N ARG A 78 8.85 -32.74 -5.20
CA ARG A 78 7.83 -32.01 -4.42
C ARG A 78 7.80 -30.51 -4.73
N SER A 79 8.90 -29.96 -5.22
CA SER A 79 8.97 -28.60 -5.77
C SER A 79 8.58 -28.64 -7.24
N HIS A 80 7.73 -27.71 -7.68
CA HIS A 80 7.35 -27.63 -9.10
C HIS A 80 8.55 -27.28 -10.00
N TYR A 81 9.48 -26.46 -9.50
CA TYR A 81 10.71 -26.13 -10.20
C TYR A 81 11.52 -27.40 -10.52
N PHE A 82 11.83 -28.22 -9.52
CA PHE A 82 12.63 -29.42 -9.73
C PHE A 82 11.86 -30.51 -10.47
N ALA A 83 10.55 -30.66 -10.24
CA ALA A 83 9.72 -31.58 -11.00
C ALA A 83 9.74 -31.26 -12.51
N ALA A 84 9.72 -29.97 -12.87
CA ALA A 84 9.87 -29.54 -14.25
C ALA A 84 11.28 -29.82 -14.76
N LEU A 85 12.31 -29.44 -14.01
CA LEU A 85 13.72 -29.59 -14.38
C LEU A 85 14.13 -31.06 -14.60
N LEU A 86 13.63 -31.96 -13.76
CA LEU A 86 13.90 -33.40 -13.80
C LEU A 86 12.94 -34.15 -14.74
N SER A 87 11.97 -33.48 -15.38
CA SER A 87 11.10 -34.17 -16.34
C SER A 87 11.84 -34.54 -17.64
N ASP A 88 11.42 -35.62 -18.28
CA ASP A 88 12.01 -36.15 -19.53
C ASP A 88 12.14 -35.11 -20.66
N ARG A 89 11.33 -34.05 -20.62
CA ARG A 89 11.38 -32.94 -21.59
C ARG A 89 12.65 -32.11 -21.52
N TRP A 90 13.30 -32.05 -20.37
CA TRP A 90 14.48 -31.21 -20.12
C TRP A 90 15.75 -32.03 -19.91
N GLN A 91 15.62 -33.35 -19.74
CA GLN A 91 16.75 -34.27 -19.75
C GLN A 91 17.26 -34.45 -21.19
N ARG A 92 18.54 -34.13 -21.44
CA ARG A 92 19.17 -34.51 -22.72
C ARG A 92 19.29 -36.03 -22.78
N PRO A 93 19.13 -36.66 -23.97
CA PRO A 93 19.44 -38.08 -24.12
C PRO A 93 20.91 -38.30 -23.75
N SER A 94 21.17 -38.89 -22.58
CA SER A 94 22.53 -39.23 -22.17
C SER A 94 23.01 -40.37 -23.06
N ALA A 95 24.09 -40.14 -23.80
CA ALA A 95 24.77 -41.18 -24.54
C ALA A 95 25.24 -42.26 -23.56
N SER A 96 24.74 -43.48 -23.79
CA SER A 96 25.11 -44.73 -23.13
C SER A 96 26.57 -44.76 -22.64
N SER A 97 26.78 -44.63 -21.33
CA SER A 97 28.05 -44.95 -20.68
C SER A 97 27.76 -45.48 -19.28
N GLY A 98 28.03 -46.77 -19.04
CA GLY A 98 27.68 -47.49 -17.83
C GLY A 98 28.52 -47.18 -16.59
N ASP A 99 28.49 -45.93 -16.10
CA ASP A 99 28.96 -45.58 -14.76
C ASP A 99 27.81 -45.04 -13.90
N ALA A 100 27.78 -45.43 -12.63
CA ALA A 100 26.78 -45.08 -11.62
C ALA A 100 26.90 -43.62 -11.15
N ILE A 101 26.91 -42.67 -12.09
CA ILE A 101 27.05 -41.25 -11.80
C ILE A 101 25.66 -40.70 -11.41
N PRO A 102 25.48 -40.12 -10.21
CA PRO A 102 24.25 -39.45 -9.84
C PRO A 102 23.96 -38.31 -10.83
N HIS A 103 22.69 -38.11 -11.17
CA HIS A 103 22.28 -37.06 -12.09
C HIS A 103 22.70 -35.70 -11.52
N ARG A 104 23.61 -34.99 -12.20
CA ARG A 104 24.14 -33.71 -11.69
C ARG A 104 23.25 -32.55 -12.12
N VAL A 105 22.74 -31.82 -11.14
CA VAL A 105 21.91 -30.61 -11.36
C VAL A 105 22.65 -29.42 -10.78
N THR A 106 22.79 -28.33 -11.54
CA THR A 106 23.41 -27.10 -11.06
C THR A 106 22.35 -26.04 -10.80
N PHE A 107 22.32 -25.52 -9.58
CA PHE A 107 21.43 -24.43 -9.16
C PHE A 107 22.27 -23.20 -8.85
N LYS A 108 21.98 -22.09 -9.55
CA LYS A 108 22.72 -20.84 -9.39
C LYS A 108 22.00 -19.95 -8.40
N ILE A 109 22.72 -19.48 -7.40
CA ILE A 109 22.19 -18.58 -6.38
C ILE A 109 22.58 -17.15 -6.77
N PRO A 110 21.61 -16.29 -7.12
CA PRO A 110 21.86 -14.90 -7.43
C PRO A 110 22.30 -14.14 -6.18
N ARG A 111 23.07 -13.08 -6.40
CA ARG A 111 23.49 -12.15 -5.36
C ARG A 111 22.29 -11.27 -5.00
N ASP A 112 21.95 -11.23 -3.73
CA ASP A 112 20.92 -10.34 -3.19
C ASP A 112 21.49 -9.67 -1.95
N ASP A 113 21.62 -8.34 -1.97
CA ASP A 113 22.33 -7.54 -0.95
C ASP A 113 21.68 -7.66 0.44
N ASP A 114 20.42 -8.07 0.51
CA ASP A 114 19.63 -8.20 1.74
C ASP A 114 19.62 -9.62 2.34
N ARG A 115 20.14 -10.62 1.62
CA ARG A 115 20.15 -12.02 2.08
C ARG A 115 21.50 -12.36 2.69
N HIS A 116 21.52 -13.35 3.58
CA HIS A 116 22.72 -13.97 4.14
C HIS A 116 23.25 -13.35 5.45
N ARG A 117 22.43 -13.31 6.52
CA ARG A 117 23.01 -13.17 7.87
C ARG A 117 23.70 -14.46 8.32
N GLN A 118 23.24 -15.63 7.83
CA GLN A 118 23.72 -16.94 8.29
C GLN A 118 24.70 -17.60 7.30
N GLY A 119 24.55 -17.39 5.99
CA GLY A 119 25.49 -17.86 4.96
C GLY A 119 24.88 -17.88 3.55
N PRO A 120 25.68 -18.01 2.48
CA PRO A 120 25.20 -17.97 1.10
C PRO A 120 24.27 -19.15 0.74
N PHE A 121 24.44 -20.30 1.40
CA PHE A 121 23.71 -21.54 1.08
C PHE A 121 22.67 -21.95 2.13
N ASP A 122 22.66 -21.34 3.32
CA ASP A 122 21.93 -21.88 4.48
C ASP A 122 20.42 -21.97 4.23
N ALA A 123 19.80 -20.90 3.72
CA ALA A 123 18.39 -20.91 3.35
C ALA A 123 18.07 -21.97 2.27
N HIS A 124 18.96 -22.16 1.30
CA HIS A 124 18.80 -23.18 0.25
C HIS A 124 18.88 -24.59 0.84
N VAL A 125 19.89 -24.86 1.67
CA VAL A 125 20.06 -26.15 2.34
C VAL A 125 18.86 -26.44 3.25
N ALA A 126 18.34 -25.45 3.97
CA ALA A 126 17.16 -25.59 4.82
C ALA A 126 15.91 -25.96 4.01
N VAL A 127 15.62 -25.24 2.93
CA VAL A 127 14.45 -25.51 2.07
C VAL A 127 14.59 -26.85 1.34
N ILE A 128 15.79 -27.21 0.86
CA ILE A 128 16.03 -28.51 0.22
C ILE A 128 15.90 -29.65 1.23
N ARG A 129 16.34 -29.46 2.49
CA ARG A 129 16.10 -30.43 3.56
C ARG A 129 14.60 -30.59 3.83
N LEU A 130 13.83 -29.50 3.80
CA LEU A 130 12.37 -29.57 3.94
C LEU A 130 11.68 -30.33 2.80
N LEU A 131 12.22 -30.27 1.58
CA LEU A 131 11.75 -31.13 0.49
C LEU A 131 11.92 -32.62 0.83
N HIS A 132 12.88 -33.00 1.67
CA HIS A 132 13.02 -34.37 2.15
C HIS A 132 12.10 -34.68 3.34
N THR A 133 12.12 -33.84 4.38
CA THR A 133 11.49 -34.18 5.66
C THR A 133 10.01 -33.83 5.73
N LEU A 134 9.58 -32.76 5.05
CA LEU A 134 8.28 -32.09 5.25
C LEU A 134 8.00 -31.70 6.72
N ASP A 135 9.04 -31.66 7.55
CA ASP A 135 8.92 -31.28 8.96
C ASP A 135 9.27 -29.80 9.12
N PHE A 136 8.25 -28.97 8.98
CA PHE A 136 8.34 -27.52 9.16
C PHE A 136 8.45 -27.09 10.62
N SER A 137 8.09 -27.97 11.57
CA SER A 137 7.97 -27.62 12.99
C SER A 137 9.33 -27.43 13.67
N GLY A 138 10.36 -28.16 13.21
CA GLY A 138 11.73 -28.05 13.71
C GLY A 138 12.67 -27.23 12.83
N ALA A 139 12.25 -26.87 11.61
CA ALA A 139 13.10 -26.18 10.63
C ALA A 139 13.09 -24.65 10.79
N VAL A 140 12.04 -24.10 11.39
CA VAL A 140 11.85 -22.66 11.55
C VAL A 140 11.93 -22.29 13.03
N ALA A 141 13.00 -21.59 13.43
CA ALA A 141 13.20 -21.18 14.83
C ALA A 141 12.85 -19.70 15.08
N SER A 142 12.91 -18.86 14.05
CA SER A 142 12.70 -17.42 14.15
C SER A 142 12.05 -16.81 12.90
N VAL A 143 11.52 -15.59 13.04
CA VAL A 143 10.99 -14.79 11.92
C VAL A 143 12.09 -14.51 10.88
N THR A 144 13.32 -14.27 11.34
CA THR A 144 14.47 -14.07 10.45
C THR A 144 14.72 -15.31 9.58
N ASP A 145 14.67 -16.52 10.14
CA ASP A 145 14.86 -17.76 9.36
C ASP A 145 13.78 -17.89 8.28
N VAL A 146 12.51 -17.58 8.62
CA VAL A 146 11.43 -17.57 7.62
C VAL A 146 11.68 -16.56 6.51
N LEU A 147 12.10 -15.35 6.86
CA LEU A 147 12.36 -14.29 5.88
C LEU A 147 13.53 -14.63 4.95
N GLU A 148 14.51 -15.42 5.41
CA GLU A 148 15.59 -15.93 4.56
C GLU A 148 15.14 -17.12 3.69
N MET A 149 14.27 -17.99 4.21
CA MET A 149 13.78 -19.18 3.50
C MET A 149 12.67 -18.88 2.48
N MET A 150 11.79 -17.92 2.76
CA MET A 150 10.60 -17.64 1.95
C MET A 150 10.95 -17.36 0.47
N PRO A 151 11.93 -16.50 0.15
CA PRO A 151 12.27 -16.24 -1.24
C PRO A 151 12.77 -17.49 -1.99
N VAL A 152 13.50 -18.37 -1.29
CA VAL A 152 13.97 -19.64 -1.88
C VAL A 152 12.78 -20.58 -2.11
N ALA A 153 11.84 -20.65 -1.18
CA ALA A 153 10.62 -21.44 -1.35
C ALA A 153 9.79 -20.97 -2.55
N LEU A 154 9.68 -19.65 -2.75
CA LEU A 154 9.01 -19.05 -3.91
C LEU A 154 9.75 -19.35 -5.22
N GLU A 155 11.09 -19.22 -5.24
CA GLU A 155 11.90 -19.55 -6.42
C GLU A 155 11.79 -21.01 -6.82
N LEU A 156 11.77 -21.91 -5.83
CA LEU A 156 11.59 -23.34 -6.04
C LEU A 156 10.13 -23.73 -6.27
N LEU A 157 9.17 -22.81 -6.20
CA LEU A 157 7.74 -23.09 -6.31
C LEU A 157 7.32 -24.22 -5.36
N PHE A 158 7.74 -24.12 -4.10
CA PHE A 158 7.46 -25.09 -3.04
C PHE A 158 6.33 -24.58 -2.13
N GLU A 159 5.09 -24.75 -2.62
CA GLU A 159 3.87 -24.18 -2.03
C GLU A 159 3.66 -24.56 -0.55
N ASP A 160 3.98 -25.80 -0.16
CA ASP A 160 3.80 -26.23 1.23
C ASP A 160 4.74 -25.48 2.19
N CYS A 161 5.95 -25.16 1.74
CA CYS A 161 6.89 -24.33 2.51
C CYS A 161 6.41 -22.89 2.59
N VAL A 162 5.93 -22.31 1.48
CA VAL A 162 5.36 -20.96 1.47
C VAL A 162 4.22 -20.86 2.48
N ARG A 163 3.27 -21.79 2.44
CA ARG A 163 2.13 -21.83 3.38
C ARG A 163 2.57 -22.00 4.84
N ALA A 164 3.55 -22.86 5.10
CA ALA A 164 4.09 -23.04 6.45
C ALA A 164 4.77 -21.76 6.97
N CYS A 165 5.56 -21.10 6.11
CA CYS A 165 6.20 -19.83 6.41
C CYS A 165 5.18 -18.72 6.71
N VAL A 166 4.11 -18.61 5.91
CA VAL A 166 3.02 -17.63 6.12
C VAL A 166 2.34 -17.86 7.46
N ARG A 167 1.95 -19.10 7.78
CA ARG A 167 1.34 -19.44 9.07
C ARG A 167 2.24 -19.12 10.26
N PHE A 168 3.55 -19.33 10.11
CA PHE A 168 4.52 -18.96 11.15
C PHE A 168 4.59 -17.44 11.32
N LEU A 169 4.68 -16.68 10.21
CA LEU A 169 4.69 -15.22 10.26
C LEU A 169 3.41 -14.66 10.87
N GLU A 170 2.25 -15.23 10.56
CA GLU A 170 0.97 -14.84 11.14
C GLU A 170 0.99 -14.97 12.67
N ALA A 171 1.54 -16.08 13.19
CA ALA A 171 1.53 -16.42 14.61
C ALA A 171 2.58 -15.66 15.46
N MET A 172 3.62 -15.10 14.85
CA MET A 172 4.77 -14.54 15.58
C MET A 172 4.76 -13.01 15.67
N PRO A 173 5.23 -12.38 16.75
CA PRO A 173 5.49 -10.94 16.79
C PRO A 173 6.60 -10.54 15.81
N TRP A 174 6.51 -9.35 15.20
CA TRP A 174 7.51 -8.81 14.27
C TRP A 174 8.14 -7.55 14.89
N THR A 175 9.44 -7.36 14.69
CA THR A 175 10.05 -6.04 14.84
C THR A 175 9.72 -5.13 13.65
N GLU A 176 10.00 -3.84 13.76
CA GLU A 176 9.75 -2.88 12.66
C GLU A 176 10.55 -3.27 11.40
N GLU A 177 11.79 -3.73 11.56
CA GLU A 177 12.62 -4.19 10.45
C GLU A 177 12.12 -5.50 9.83
N GLU A 178 11.55 -6.39 10.64
CA GLU A 178 10.94 -7.62 10.15
C GLU A 178 9.64 -7.33 9.41
N GLU A 179 8.79 -6.45 9.94
CA GLU A 179 7.55 -6.02 9.30
C GLU A 179 7.81 -5.42 7.91
N GLU A 180 8.81 -4.54 7.77
CA GLU A 180 9.19 -3.98 6.47
C GLU A 180 9.56 -5.09 5.46
N ARG A 181 10.30 -6.11 5.90
CA ARG A 181 10.66 -7.25 5.04
C ARG A 181 9.45 -8.12 4.70
N VAL A 182 8.54 -8.37 5.66
CA VAL A 182 7.29 -9.09 5.40
C VAL A 182 6.47 -8.35 4.34
N LEU A 183 6.32 -7.03 4.47
CA LEU A 183 5.57 -6.21 3.51
C LEU A 183 6.16 -6.26 2.08
N LYS A 184 7.48 -6.36 1.95
CA LYS A 184 8.16 -6.53 0.64
C LYS A 184 7.90 -7.90 0.01
N LEU A 185 7.58 -8.93 0.80
CA LEU A 185 7.31 -10.28 0.30
C LEU A 185 5.88 -10.46 -0.21
N ILE A 186 4.91 -9.76 0.40
CA ILE A 186 3.46 -9.90 0.10
C ILE A 186 3.12 -9.86 -1.40
N PRO A 187 3.71 -8.97 -2.24
CA PRO A 187 3.39 -8.91 -3.67
C PRO A 187 3.73 -10.18 -4.46
N PHE A 188 4.57 -11.07 -3.91
CA PHE A 188 5.00 -12.31 -4.55
C PHE A 188 4.20 -13.53 -4.06
N LEU A 189 3.31 -13.34 -3.09
CA LEU A 189 2.48 -14.40 -2.52
C LEU A 189 1.16 -14.55 -3.30
N GLY A 190 0.50 -15.70 -3.14
CA GLY A 190 -0.86 -15.91 -3.61
C GLY A 190 -1.88 -15.02 -2.88
N GLU A 191 -3.12 -15.00 -3.39
CA GLU A 191 -4.19 -14.15 -2.85
C GLU A 191 -4.55 -14.53 -1.41
N GLU A 192 -4.57 -15.82 -1.09
CA GLU A 192 -4.90 -16.31 0.26
C GLU A 192 -3.80 -15.95 1.26
N GLU A 193 -2.55 -16.25 0.91
CA GLU A 193 -1.37 -16.01 1.75
C GLU A 193 -1.12 -14.51 1.98
N SER A 194 -1.28 -13.69 0.93
CA SER A 194 -1.15 -12.23 1.04
C SER A 194 -2.23 -11.65 1.95
N ARG A 195 -3.47 -12.14 1.86
CA ARG A 195 -4.56 -11.68 2.71
C ARG A 195 -4.31 -11.96 4.20
N GLU A 196 -3.77 -13.13 4.54
CA GLU A 196 -3.45 -13.50 5.93
C GLU A 196 -2.44 -12.53 6.55
N LEU A 197 -1.36 -12.19 5.84
CA LEU A 197 -0.33 -11.26 6.34
C LEU A 197 -0.82 -9.81 6.36
N VAL A 198 -1.57 -9.38 5.33
CA VAL A 198 -2.15 -8.03 5.28
C VAL A 198 -3.15 -7.80 6.41
N ALA A 199 -3.93 -8.81 6.80
CA ALA A 199 -4.89 -8.73 7.91
C ALA A 199 -4.23 -8.27 9.22
N ARG A 200 -2.97 -8.64 9.41
CA ARG A 200 -2.22 -8.33 10.62
C ARG A 200 -1.75 -6.88 10.69
N VAL A 201 -1.38 -6.30 9.54
CA VAL A 201 -0.93 -4.91 9.44
C VAL A 201 -2.11 -3.95 9.29
N SER A 202 -3.17 -4.40 8.63
CA SER A 202 -4.38 -3.61 8.42
C SER A 202 -5.64 -4.46 8.65
N PRO A 203 -6.09 -4.61 9.91
CA PRO A 203 -7.25 -5.43 10.26
C PRO A 203 -8.54 -5.03 9.54
N MET A 204 -8.68 -3.74 9.22
CA MET A 204 -9.84 -3.20 8.53
C MET A 204 -9.86 -3.56 7.02
N VAL A 205 -8.71 -3.89 6.43
CA VAL A 205 -8.57 -4.33 5.03
C VAL A 205 -9.06 -5.77 4.87
N ALA A 206 -8.67 -6.66 5.79
CA ALA A 206 -9.07 -8.06 5.72
C ALA A 206 -10.56 -8.30 6.00
N ALA A 207 -11.19 -7.45 6.83
CA ALA A 207 -12.61 -7.57 7.15
C ALA A 207 -13.54 -7.11 6.02
N SER A 208 -13.10 -6.15 5.20
CA SER A 208 -13.90 -5.60 4.10
C SER A 208 -13.61 -6.26 2.75
N GLY A 209 -12.46 -6.93 2.60
CA GLY A 209 -12.03 -7.55 1.35
C GLY A 209 -11.82 -6.55 0.20
N ASP A 210 -11.97 -5.25 0.47
CA ASP A 210 -12.01 -4.21 -0.55
C ASP A 210 -11.10 -3.04 -0.15
N TRP A 211 -9.81 -3.19 -0.47
CA TRP A 211 -8.83 -2.10 -0.36
C TRP A 211 -9.30 -0.82 -1.07
N LYS A 212 -10.14 -0.99 -2.10
CA LYS A 212 -10.76 0.08 -2.86
C LYS A 212 -11.64 0.94 -1.96
N SER A 213 -12.58 0.36 -1.22
CA SER A 213 -13.51 1.10 -0.33
C SER A 213 -12.77 1.89 0.75
N MET A 214 -11.73 1.31 1.37
CA MET A 214 -10.97 2.02 2.40
C MET A 214 -10.20 3.22 1.84
N SER A 215 -9.54 3.02 0.69
CA SER A 215 -8.83 4.11 0.03
C SER A 215 -9.77 5.24 -0.41
N GLU A 216 -10.99 4.91 -0.82
CA GLU A 216 -12.02 5.89 -1.15
C GLU A 216 -12.46 6.68 0.08
N GLU A 217 -12.76 6.01 1.19
CA GLU A 217 -13.14 6.65 2.45
C GLU A 217 -12.06 7.60 2.96
N MET A 218 -10.79 7.18 2.91
CA MET A 218 -9.65 8.02 3.28
C MET A 218 -9.54 9.26 2.38
N LEU A 219 -9.58 9.07 1.06
CA LEU A 219 -9.49 10.17 0.10
C LEU A 219 -10.69 11.13 0.23
N HIS A 220 -11.89 10.59 0.47
CA HIS A 220 -13.08 11.38 0.80
C HIS A 220 -12.86 12.24 2.03
N GLY A 221 -12.39 11.66 3.13
CA GLY A 221 -12.10 12.38 4.36
C GLY A 221 -11.07 13.50 4.15
N LEU A 222 -10.01 13.24 3.37
CA LEU A 222 -8.97 14.22 3.04
C LEU A 222 -9.53 15.40 2.22
N ILE A 223 -10.33 15.11 1.19
CA ILE A 223 -10.97 16.15 0.38
C ILE A 223 -11.94 16.97 1.24
N ASP A 224 -12.75 16.31 2.07
CA ASP A 224 -13.66 16.98 3.01
C ASP A 224 -12.94 17.92 3.97
N VAL A 225 -11.76 17.54 4.47
CA VAL A 225 -10.93 18.45 5.29
C VAL A 225 -10.39 19.61 4.46
N ALA A 226 -10.01 19.39 3.20
CA ALA A 226 -9.51 20.43 2.30
C ALA A 226 -10.59 21.45 1.87
N ILE A 227 -11.86 21.03 1.79
CA ILE A 227 -13.01 21.87 1.44
C ILE A 227 -13.76 22.43 2.66
N ARG A 228 -13.30 22.14 3.88
CA ARG A 228 -13.83 22.76 5.11
C ARG A 228 -12.95 23.93 5.56
N ARG A 229 -13.53 24.82 6.38
CA ARG A 229 -12.82 25.99 6.94
C ARG A 229 -11.79 25.55 7.98
N HIS A 230 -10.60 25.16 7.53
CA HIS A 230 -9.45 24.86 8.36
C HIS A 230 -8.51 26.08 8.44
N PRO A 231 -7.87 26.40 9.58
CA PRO A 231 -6.93 27.52 9.67
C PRO A 231 -5.79 27.45 8.64
N ASN A 232 -5.36 26.23 8.29
CA ASN A 232 -4.31 25.97 7.31
C ASN A 232 -4.85 25.41 5.97
N VAL A 233 -5.99 25.91 5.46
CA VAL A 233 -6.61 25.40 4.22
C VAL A 233 -5.62 25.29 3.06
N ALA A 234 -4.71 26.26 2.86
CA ALA A 234 -3.77 26.23 1.75
C ALA A 234 -2.79 25.03 1.81
N THR A 235 -2.22 24.78 2.99
CA THR A 235 -1.30 23.66 3.21
C THR A 235 -2.01 22.32 3.05
N VAL A 236 -3.22 22.19 3.61
CA VAL A 236 -4.05 21.00 3.46
C VAL A 236 -4.36 20.76 1.98
N LYS A 237 -4.79 21.78 1.25
CA LYS A 237 -5.08 21.69 -0.18
C LYS A 237 -3.87 21.28 -1.01
N ALA A 238 -2.68 21.79 -0.70
CA ALA A 238 -1.45 21.41 -1.39
C ALA A 238 -1.07 19.95 -1.10
N PHE A 239 -1.22 19.51 0.16
CA PHE A 239 -0.97 18.13 0.55
C PHE A 239 -1.94 17.15 -0.13
N VAL A 240 -3.25 17.43 -0.06
CA VAL A 240 -4.28 16.60 -0.70
C VAL A 240 -4.12 16.59 -2.21
N ALA A 241 -3.77 17.72 -2.83
CA ALA A 241 -3.43 17.77 -4.26
C ALA A 241 -2.30 16.82 -4.63
N LYS A 242 -1.23 16.77 -3.82
CA LYS A 242 -0.10 15.87 -4.06
C LYS A 242 -0.52 14.41 -3.93
N ILE A 243 -1.29 14.06 -2.90
CA ILE A 243 -1.82 12.70 -2.72
C ILE A 243 -2.65 12.29 -3.94
N LEU A 244 -3.61 13.11 -4.37
CA LEU A 244 -4.48 12.77 -5.50
C LEU A 244 -3.71 12.56 -6.80
N LYS A 245 -2.62 13.30 -7.01
CA LYS A 245 -1.75 13.19 -8.18
C LYS A 245 -0.90 11.92 -8.17
N ASP A 246 -0.34 11.59 -7.01
CA ASP A 246 0.61 10.49 -6.84
C ASP A 246 -0.09 9.17 -6.48
N PHE A 247 -1.42 9.18 -6.32
CA PHE A 247 -2.18 7.98 -5.95
C PHE A 247 -2.16 6.92 -7.09
N PRO A 248 -1.86 5.65 -6.79
CA PRO A 248 -1.68 4.61 -7.82
C PRO A 248 -2.99 4.23 -8.52
N TYR A 249 -4.12 4.28 -7.79
CA TYR A 249 -5.42 3.83 -8.30
C TYR A 249 -6.24 4.98 -8.89
N ARG A 250 -6.03 5.27 -10.18
CA ARG A 250 -6.71 6.37 -10.91
C ARG A 250 -8.24 6.31 -10.86
N GLY A 251 -8.83 5.11 -11.01
CA GLY A 251 -10.29 4.95 -10.97
C GLY A 251 -10.91 5.24 -9.60
N THR A 252 -10.16 5.03 -8.52
CA THR A 252 -10.53 5.42 -7.15
C THR A 252 -10.54 6.95 -7.03
N VAL A 253 -9.47 7.61 -7.46
CA VAL A 253 -9.37 9.08 -7.46
C VAL A 253 -10.51 9.71 -8.26
N GLN A 254 -10.83 9.17 -9.43
CA GLN A 254 -11.95 9.64 -10.25
C GLN A 254 -13.28 9.57 -9.49
N ARG A 255 -13.65 8.40 -8.93
CA ARG A 255 -14.92 8.24 -8.20
C ARG A 255 -15.05 9.21 -7.03
N VAL A 256 -13.99 9.35 -6.23
CA VAL A 256 -13.99 10.23 -5.06
C VAL A 256 -14.14 11.70 -5.47
N LEU A 257 -13.42 12.11 -6.53
CA LEU A 257 -13.51 13.47 -7.05
C LEU A 257 -14.86 13.78 -7.69
N ASP A 258 -15.45 12.85 -8.44
CA ASP A 258 -16.79 12.97 -9.03
C ASP A 258 -17.84 13.16 -7.94
N GLN A 259 -17.78 12.33 -6.89
CA GLN A 259 -18.67 12.43 -5.74
C GLN A 259 -18.48 13.75 -4.97
N ALA A 260 -17.24 14.20 -4.76
CA ALA A 260 -16.97 15.50 -4.15
C ALA A 260 -17.46 16.66 -5.01
N PHE A 261 -17.37 16.55 -6.33
CA PHE A 261 -17.83 17.57 -7.27
C PHE A 261 -19.33 17.75 -7.19
N LEU A 262 -20.08 16.64 -7.29
CA LEU A 262 -21.54 16.63 -7.19
C LEU A 262 -22.01 17.22 -5.85
N SER A 263 -21.42 16.79 -4.74
CA SER A 263 -21.76 17.29 -3.40
C SER A 263 -21.49 18.79 -3.25
N SER A 264 -20.33 19.25 -3.73
CA SER A 264 -19.97 20.68 -3.68
C SER A 264 -20.84 21.52 -4.60
N LEU A 265 -21.22 21.02 -5.77
CA LEU A 265 -22.12 21.69 -6.71
C LEU A 265 -23.52 21.84 -6.11
N GLU A 266 -24.05 20.77 -5.52
CA GLU A 266 -25.36 20.79 -4.87
C GLU A 266 -25.39 21.74 -3.67
N THR A 267 -24.31 21.78 -2.88
CA THR A 267 -24.17 22.74 -1.78
C THR A 267 -24.22 24.19 -2.28
N VAL A 268 -23.55 24.51 -3.39
CA VAL A 268 -23.58 25.85 -3.99
C VAL A 268 -24.99 26.19 -4.50
N LYS A 269 -25.66 25.24 -5.16
CA LYS A 269 -27.05 25.40 -5.65
C LYS A 269 -28.02 25.66 -4.51
N ASP A 270 -27.95 24.88 -3.43
CA ASP A 270 -28.83 25.03 -2.27
C ASP A 270 -28.71 26.42 -1.62
N TYR A 271 -27.48 26.88 -1.34
CA TYR A 271 -27.28 28.22 -0.76
C TYR A 271 -27.68 29.35 -1.73
N LEU A 272 -27.41 29.19 -3.03
CA LEU A 272 -27.78 30.20 -4.02
C LEU A 272 -29.29 30.27 -4.19
N GLY A 273 -29.98 29.13 -4.26
CA GLY A 273 -31.43 29.03 -4.33
C GLY A 273 -32.09 29.68 -3.11
N LYS A 274 -31.56 29.44 -1.90
CA LYS A 274 -32.01 30.09 -0.65
C LYS A 274 -31.84 31.62 -0.66
N TYR A 275 -30.83 32.13 -1.35
CA TYR A 275 -30.64 33.57 -1.53
C TYR A 275 -31.58 34.14 -2.63
N ALA A 276 -31.64 33.48 -3.78
CA ALA A 276 -32.40 33.90 -4.95
C ALA A 276 -33.92 33.84 -4.70
N SER A 277 -34.38 32.86 -3.93
CA SER A 277 -35.79 32.64 -3.57
C SER A 277 -35.92 32.37 -2.07
N PRO A 278 -35.80 33.41 -1.21
CA PRO A 278 -35.90 33.25 0.24
C PRO A 278 -37.30 32.76 0.62
N ASP A 279 -37.39 31.84 1.58
CA ASP A 279 -38.69 31.44 2.13
C ASP A 279 -39.25 32.57 3.00
N VAL A 280 -40.26 33.25 2.45
CA VAL A 280 -40.91 34.43 3.01
C VAL A 280 -41.60 34.12 4.35
N ARG A 281 -41.80 32.84 4.71
CA ARG A 281 -42.46 32.43 5.97
C ARG A 281 -41.55 32.37 7.18
N VAL A 282 -40.22 32.40 7.01
CA VAL A 282 -39.26 32.10 8.09
C VAL A 282 -38.83 33.35 8.88
N ALA A 283 -38.96 34.54 8.30
CA ALA A 283 -38.47 35.76 8.94
C ALA A 283 -39.62 36.76 9.09
N GLU A 284 -39.93 37.09 10.34
CA GLU A 284 -41.01 38.01 10.71
C GLU A 284 -40.60 39.48 10.45
N ASP A 285 -39.30 39.78 10.45
CA ASP A 285 -38.73 41.12 10.23
C ASP A 285 -37.86 41.21 8.95
N SER A 286 -37.79 42.40 8.36
CA SER A 286 -36.97 42.75 7.19
C SER A 286 -35.47 42.57 7.47
N ASP A 287 -35.01 42.94 8.67
CA ASP A 287 -33.60 42.89 9.03
C ASP A 287 -33.09 41.43 9.16
N GLU A 288 -33.92 40.54 9.68
CA GLU A 288 -33.63 39.10 9.76
C GLU A 288 -33.52 38.47 8.37
N ARG A 289 -34.39 38.85 7.43
CA ARG A 289 -34.34 38.40 6.03
C ARG A 289 -33.03 38.80 5.37
N GLU A 290 -32.64 40.05 5.55
CA GLU A 290 -31.41 40.58 4.96
C GLU A 290 -30.17 39.90 5.55
N ALA A 291 -30.17 39.62 6.86
CA ALA A 291 -29.09 38.87 7.53
C ALA A 291 -28.96 37.43 7.01
N ILE A 292 -30.09 36.71 6.85
CA ILE A 292 -30.11 35.35 6.29
C ILE A 292 -29.62 35.35 4.84
N GLN A 293 -30.06 36.30 4.03
CA GLN A 293 -29.59 36.45 2.65
C GLN A 293 -28.08 36.71 2.59
N ARG A 294 -27.56 37.62 3.42
CA ARG A 294 -26.11 37.87 3.52
C ARG A 294 -25.34 36.61 3.90
N LEU A 295 -25.83 35.84 4.87
CA LEU A 295 -25.21 34.59 5.29
C LEU A 295 -25.17 33.57 4.16
N ASN A 296 -26.28 33.36 3.45
CA ASN A 296 -26.37 32.45 2.33
C ASN A 296 -25.41 32.84 1.21
N LEU A 297 -25.36 34.13 0.84
CA LEU A 297 -24.48 34.60 -0.22
C LEU A 297 -22.99 34.50 0.17
N HIS A 298 -22.65 34.73 1.45
CA HIS A 298 -21.30 34.43 1.95
C HIS A 298 -20.98 32.94 1.91
N ALA A 299 -21.95 32.06 2.20
CA ALA A 299 -21.78 30.61 2.08
C ALA A 299 -21.56 30.20 0.62
N VAL A 300 -22.32 30.75 -0.34
CA VAL A 300 -22.10 30.56 -1.78
C VAL A 300 -20.66 30.92 -2.14
N MET A 301 -20.21 32.13 -1.78
CA MET A 301 -18.85 32.60 -2.08
C MET A 301 -17.77 31.68 -1.49
N SER A 302 -17.94 31.23 -0.25
CA SER A 302 -16.99 30.33 0.41
C SER A 302 -16.93 28.97 -0.29
N ASN A 303 -18.09 28.36 -0.57
CA ASN A 303 -18.17 27.06 -1.20
C ASN A 303 -17.71 27.11 -2.66
N LEU A 304 -17.98 28.20 -3.39
CA LEU A 304 -17.52 28.36 -4.77
C LEU A 304 -15.99 28.44 -4.87
N LYS A 305 -15.30 29.00 -3.88
CA LYS A 305 -13.82 28.96 -3.83
C LYS A 305 -13.30 27.54 -3.63
N HIS A 306 -14.02 26.71 -2.88
CA HIS A 306 -13.66 25.30 -2.67
C HIS A 306 -13.97 24.48 -3.92
N PHE A 307 -15.13 24.70 -4.52
CA PHE A 307 -15.53 24.13 -5.79
C PHE A 307 -14.54 24.45 -6.91
N HIS A 308 -14.11 25.70 -7.04
CA HIS A 308 -13.08 26.10 -8.00
C HIS A 308 -11.76 25.34 -7.78
N TRP A 309 -11.32 25.18 -6.53
CA TRP A 309 -10.13 24.38 -6.23
C TRP A 309 -10.33 22.91 -6.65
N LEU A 310 -11.51 22.35 -6.42
CA LEU A 310 -11.82 20.98 -6.80
C LEU A 310 -11.80 20.80 -8.33
N VAL A 311 -12.37 21.74 -9.09
CA VAL A 311 -12.28 21.80 -10.56
C VAL A 311 -10.82 21.77 -11.02
N GLU A 312 -9.95 22.58 -10.40
CA GLU A 312 -8.52 22.57 -10.71
C GLU A 312 -7.86 21.21 -10.42
N ARG A 313 -8.33 20.45 -9.41
CA ARG A 313 -7.79 19.11 -9.12
C ARG A 313 -8.25 18.09 -10.14
N ILE A 314 -9.53 18.09 -10.47
CA ILE A 314 -10.15 17.19 -11.46
C ILE A 314 -9.48 17.34 -12.83
N ILE A 315 -9.20 18.59 -13.24
CA ILE A 315 -8.48 18.87 -14.48
C ILE A 315 -7.02 18.43 -14.38
N GLU A 316 -6.31 18.71 -13.27
CA GLU A 316 -4.90 18.33 -13.12
C GLU A 316 -4.70 16.80 -13.19
N VAL A 317 -5.60 16.02 -12.59
CA VAL A 317 -5.54 14.55 -12.62
C VAL A 317 -6.22 13.93 -13.85
N ARG A 318 -6.73 14.76 -14.78
CA ARG A 318 -7.35 14.37 -16.07
C ARG A 318 -8.56 13.45 -15.94
N VAL A 319 -9.49 13.79 -15.04
CA VAL A 319 -10.74 13.04 -14.82
C VAL A 319 -11.98 13.94 -14.92
N ALA A 320 -11.96 14.93 -15.81
CA ALA A 320 -12.99 15.97 -15.89
C ALA A 320 -14.26 15.60 -16.66
N ASP A 321 -14.39 14.38 -17.19
CA ASP A 321 -15.53 13.99 -18.04
C ASP A 321 -16.89 14.15 -17.33
N THR A 322 -17.02 13.60 -16.12
CA THR A 322 -18.24 13.72 -15.30
C THR A 322 -18.50 15.18 -14.95
N ALA A 323 -17.48 15.90 -14.49
CA ALA A 323 -17.60 17.30 -14.08
C ALA A 323 -18.05 18.22 -15.23
N VAL A 324 -17.53 18.01 -16.44
CA VAL A 324 -17.92 18.77 -17.63
C VAL A 324 -19.39 18.54 -17.98
N ARG A 325 -19.82 17.28 -18.01
CA ARG A 325 -21.22 16.92 -18.30
C ARG A 325 -22.16 17.56 -17.28
N GLU A 326 -21.90 17.32 -16.00
CA GLU A 326 -22.71 17.84 -14.91
C GLU A 326 -22.74 19.38 -14.90
N TRP A 327 -21.61 20.06 -15.17
CA TRP A 327 -21.59 21.53 -15.24
C TRP A 327 -22.36 22.10 -16.44
N SER A 328 -22.39 21.38 -17.57
CA SER A 328 -23.13 21.82 -18.76
C SER A 328 -24.65 21.75 -18.57
N GLU A 329 -25.13 20.88 -17.68
CA GLU A 329 -26.55 20.64 -17.42
C GLU A 329 -27.09 21.50 -16.25
N GLN A 330 -26.69 22.78 -16.17
CA GLN A 330 -26.97 23.66 -15.01
C GLN A 330 -27.98 24.80 -15.30
N GLU A 331 -29.11 24.48 -15.93
CA GLU A 331 -30.17 25.47 -16.22
C GLU A 331 -30.74 26.15 -14.96
N ALA A 332 -31.00 25.38 -13.91
CA ALA A 332 -31.55 25.90 -12.66
C ALA A 332 -30.57 26.86 -11.95
N LEU A 333 -29.29 26.47 -11.88
CA LEU A 333 -28.24 27.32 -11.30
C LEU A 333 -28.08 28.62 -12.10
N ALA A 334 -28.12 28.55 -13.43
CA ALA A 334 -28.07 29.73 -14.29
C ALA A 334 -29.28 30.66 -14.04
N ALA A 335 -30.49 30.11 -13.90
CA ALA A 335 -31.68 30.89 -13.58
C ALA A 335 -31.55 31.59 -12.21
N ASP A 336 -31.06 30.90 -11.19
CA ASP A 336 -30.82 31.47 -9.87
C ASP A 336 -29.76 32.58 -9.93
N LEU A 337 -28.63 32.35 -10.63
CA LEU A 337 -27.60 33.38 -10.83
C LEU A 337 -28.18 34.61 -11.53
N MET A 338 -28.95 34.43 -12.60
CA MET A 338 -29.61 35.53 -13.29
C MET A 338 -30.57 36.29 -12.38
N LYS A 339 -31.29 35.59 -11.49
CA LYS A 339 -32.16 36.23 -10.49
C LYS A 339 -31.35 37.01 -9.46
N THR A 340 -30.23 36.46 -9.00
CA THR A 340 -29.33 37.15 -8.05
C THR A 340 -28.74 38.43 -8.63
N PHE A 341 -28.36 38.42 -9.91
CA PHE A 341 -27.72 39.55 -10.56
C PHE A 341 -28.68 40.62 -11.08
N ARG A 342 -30.00 40.43 -10.94
CA ARG A 342 -30.99 41.47 -11.28
C ARG A 342 -30.96 42.67 -10.34
N ASP A 343 -30.64 42.43 -9.07
CA ASP A 343 -30.47 43.47 -8.06
C ASP A 343 -28.98 43.78 -7.88
N ASP A 344 -28.63 44.93 -7.30
CA ASP A 344 -27.25 45.34 -7.05
C ASP A 344 -26.78 45.02 -5.61
N THR A 345 -27.64 44.46 -4.77
CA THR A 345 -27.33 44.11 -3.37
C THR A 345 -26.19 43.11 -3.23
N TRP A 346 -26.06 42.15 -4.16
CA TRP A 346 -24.98 41.16 -4.15
C TRP A 346 -23.58 41.78 -4.32
N LYS A 347 -23.46 42.93 -5.00
CA LYS A 347 -22.16 43.55 -5.31
C LYS A 347 -21.40 43.92 -4.03
N ASN A 348 -22.12 44.29 -2.98
CA ASN A 348 -21.53 44.66 -1.70
C ASN A 348 -21.17 43.46 -0.83
N ILE A 349 -21.86 42.32 -1.02
CA ILE A 349 -21.70 41.12 -0.17
C ILE A 349 -20.69 40.16 -0.79
N ALA A 350 -20.77 39.96 -2.10
CA ALA A 350 -20.05 38.94 -2.85
C ALA A 350 -19.59 39.43 -4.24
N PRO A 351 -18.77 40.51 -4.32
CA PRO A 351 -18.37 41.10 -5.60
C PRO A 351 -17.61 40.15 -6.53
N GLY A 352 -16.92 39.15 -5.98
CA GLY A 352 -16.17 38.15 -6.76
C GLY A 352 -17.01 37.00 -7.33
N LEU A 353 -18.32 36.95 -7.07
CA LEU A 353 -19.16 35.81 -7.43
C LEU A 353 -19.17 35.57 -8.95
N PRO A 354 -19.46 36.57 -9.81
CA PRO A 354 -19.45 36.36 -11.26
C PRO A 354 -18.09 35.89 -11.79
N LEU A 355 -17.00 36.44 -11.24
CA LEU A 355 -15.64 36.08 -11.65
C LEU A 355 -15.31 34.61 -11.34
N LEU A 356 -15.71 34.12 -10.17
CA LEU A 356 -15.45 32.72 -9.81
C LEU A 356 -16.28 31.74 -10.66
N VAL A 357 -17.56 32.04 -10.89
CA VAL A 357 -18.43 31.20 -11.74
C VAL A 357 -17.86 31.13 -13.17
N THR A 358 -17.54 32.28 -13.75
CA THR A 358 -16.97 32.35 -15.10
C THR A 358 -15.63 31.64 -15.19
N ARG A 359 -14.80 31.71 -14.14
CA ARG A 359 -13.53 30.98 -14.10
C ARG A 359 -13.73 29.46 -14.06
N CYS A 360 -14.69 28.96 -13.28
CA CYS A 360 -15.04 27.53 -13.29
C CYS A 360 -15.50 27.09 -14.69
N SER A 361 -16.43 27.84 -15.30
CA SER A 361 -16.91 27.56 -16.67
C SER A 361 -15.78 27.56 -17.69
N TYR A 362 -14.92 28.59 -17.65
CA TYR A 362 -13.77 28.70 -18.55
C TYR A 362 -12.83 27.50 -18.40
N ARG A 363 -12.48 27.11 -17.17
CA ARG A 363 -11.53 26.00 -16.94
C ARG A 363 -12.07 24.67 -17.42
N LEU A 364 -13.36 24.40 -17.21
CA LEU A 364 -14.00 23.18 -17.71
C LEU A 364 -14.11 23.18 -19.25
N ALA A 365 -14.47 24.31 -19.85
CA ALA A 365 -14.51 24.45 -21.32
C ALA A 365 -13.12 24.32 -21.96
N ASP A 366 -12.10 24.94 -21.36
CA ASP A 366 -10.70 24.85 -21.79
C ASP A 366 -10.17 23.41 -21.69
N ALA A 367 -10.57 22.65 -20.65
CA ALA A 367 -10.23 21.23 -20.53
C ALA A 367 -10.81 20.39 -21.68
N VAL A 368 -12.03 20.71 -22.15
CA VAL A 368 -12.64 20.08 -23.32
C VAL A 368 -11.90 20.49 -24.60
N ALA A 369 -11.67 21.79 -24.80
CA ALA A 369 -11.03 22.31 -26.01
C ALA A 369 -9.58 21.83 -26.19
N SER A 370 -8.85 21.65 -25.08
CA SER A 370 -7.47 21.15 -25.08
C SER A 370 -7.35 19.62 -25.19
N GLY A 371 -8.47 18.89 -25.21
CA GLY A 371 -8.48 17.42 -25.26
C GLY A 371 -7.99 16.76 -23.97
N ALA A 372 -8.05 17.48 -22.84
CA ALA A 372 -7.77 16.92 -21.51
C ALA A 372 -8.91 16.00 -21.01
N THR A 373 -10.05 15.97 -21.72
CA THR A 373 -11.22 15.12 -21.47
C THR A 373 -11.72 14.45 -22.75
N LEU A 374 -12.33 13.28 -22.62
CA LEU A 374 -13.05 12.57 -23.68
C LEU A 374 -14.54 12.93 -23.60
N ALA A 375 -14.87 14.22 -23.63
CA ALA A 375 -16.27 14.64 -23.59
C ALA A 375 -16.99 14.21 -24.89
N PRO A 376 -18.24 13.68 -24.81
CA PRO A 376 -19.02 13.33 -25.99
C PRO A 376 -19.26 14.56 -26.87
N ARG A 377 -19.20 14.37 -28.20
CA ARG A 377 -19.23 15.41 -29.25
C ARG A 377 -20.33 16.49 -29.12
N GLN A 378 -21.40 16.24 -28.36
CA GLN A 378 -22.50 17.17 -28.12
C GLN A 378 -22.10 18.36 -27.23
N VAL A 379 -21.09 18.22 -26.36
CA VAL A 379 -20.62 19.30 -25.45
C VAL A 379 -19.62 20.23 -26.16
N CYS A 380 -18.94 19.77 -27.22
CA CYS A 380 -17.92 20.56 -27.91
C CYS A 380 -18.48 21.64 -28.87
N LEU A 381 -19.81 21.74 -29.03
CA LEU A 381 -20.46 22.57 -30.04
C LEU A 381 -21.43 23.62 -29.47
N SER A 382 -21.58 23.70 -28.15
CA SER A 382 -22.31 24.77 -27.44
C SER A 382 -21.33 25.77 -26.84
#